data_AF-A0A1E5S0T0-F1
#
_entry.id   AF-A0A1E5S0T0-F1
#
_cell.length_a   1.000
_cell.length_b   1.000
_cell.length_c   1.000
_cell.angle_alpha   90.00
_cell.angle_beta   90.00
_cell.angle_gamma   90.00
#
_symmetry.space_group_name_H-M   'P 1'
#
loop_
_entity.id
_entity.type
_entity.pdbx_description
1 polymer ?
#
loop_
_entity_poly.entity_id
_entity_poly.type
_entity_poly.pdbx_seq_one_letter_code
_entity_poly.pdbx_strand_id
1 'polypeptide(L)'
;MNYNNLESEPFVDNELEDIQKDINTKIDFLQEKVIKDLIRVRLFQNKKALIDQYSINDQNNSNSNQVDSNEDNDDIEIKLLKDKNNELENLIESKKNEIDQLRKTQESIETDLQNTINDLKLNCEQYNEYIENLKNSVLANKTNEKKQLMNDHKAENETINSKNELISKILQLKIEIIRNSIVFQFKNKYSVTLTKDTNNTNKITDWKSKSYNLSISDRNKLEKEFNSMDLKSWIVNVRELLIK
;
A
#
# COMPACT_ATOMS: atom_id res chain seq x y z
N MET A 1 9.88 -8.62 -8.14
CA MET A 1 10.33 -7.23 -7.95
C MET A 1 11.15 -7.22 -6.68
N ASN A 2 12.40 -6.76 -6.75
CA ASN A 2 13.31 -6.68 -5.61
C ASN A 2 12.88 -5.55 -4.67
N TYR A 3 12.78 -5.85 -3.38
CA TYR A 3 12.69 -4.86 -2.31
C TYR A 3 14.07 -4.27 -2.11
N ASN A 4 14.27 -3.01 -2.53
CA ASN A 4 15.39 -2.23 -2.02
C ASN A 4 15.03 -1.79 -0.61
N ASN A 5 15.85 -2.20 0.37
CA ASN A 5 15.92 -1.60 1.68
C ASN A 5 16.22 -0.12 1.50
N LEU A 6 15.22 0.73 1.71
CA LEU A 6 15.45 2.12 2.08
C LEU A 6 15.90 2.09 3.54
N GLU A 7 17.22 2.08 3.75
CA GLU A 7 17.81 2.55 4.99
C GLU A 7 17.30 3.98 5.22
N SER A 8 16.49 4.14 6.25
CA SER A 8 16.10 5.43 6.79
C SER A 8 17.36 6.09 7.36
N GLU A 9 17.97 7.00 6.61
CA GLU A 9 18.90 7.96 7.20
C GLU A 9 18.15 8.73 8.30
N PRO A 10 18.70 8.83 9.53
CA PRO A 10 18.08 9.60 10.59
C PRO A 10 18.16 11.07 10.21
N PHE A 11 17.00 11.64 9.87
CA PHE A 11 16.85 13.07 9.70
C PHE A 11 16.97 13.70 11.10
N VAL A 12 18.08 14.40 11.34
CA VAL A 12 18.25 15.43 12.40
C VAL A 12 18.41 14.93 13.85
N ASP A 13 19.45 14.11 14.14
CA ASP A 13 19.87 13.86 15.53
C ASP A 13 21.21 14.53 15.94
N ASN A 14 22.05 14.97 14.99
CA ASN A 14 23.38 15.52 15.31
C ASN A 14 23.46 17.04 15.43
N GLU A 15 22.52 17.81 14.85
CA GLU A 15 22.66 19.28 14.83
C GLU A 15 22.50 19.91 16.22
N LEU A 16 21.61 19.37 17.05
CA LEU A 16 21.41 19.87 18.41
C LEU A 16 22.59 19.52 19.32
N GLU A 17 23.17 18.33 19.14
CA GLU A 17 24.31 17.85 19.91
C GLU A 17 25.59 18.63 19.53
N ASP A 18 25.76 18.95 18.26
CA ASP A 18 26.84 19.80 17.75
C ASP A 18 26.72 21.25 18.24
N ILE A 19 25.50 21.82 18.27
CA ILE A 19 25.23 23.14 18.83
C ILE A 19 25.52 23.15 20.34
N GLN A 20 25.08 22.14 21.08
CA GLN A 20 25.33 22.03 22.51
C GLN A 20 26.83 21.92 22.81
N LYS A 21 27.57 21.16 21.99
CA LYS A 21 29.02 21.00 22.11
C LYS A 21 29.77 22.30 21.81
N ASP A 22 29.35 23.06 20.80
CA ASP A 22 29.96 24.36 20.47
C ASP A 22 29.71 25.40 21.58
N ILE A 23 28.51 25.42 22.16
CA ILE A 23 28.16 26.29 23.30
C ILE A 23 29.01 25.93 24.53
N ASN A 24 29.11 24.65 24.89
CA ASN A 24 29.90 24.20 26.03
C ASN A 24 31.38 24.56 25.84
N THR A 25 31.93 24.36 24.64
CA THR A 25 33.32 24.71 24.33
C THR A 25 33.60 26.21 24.49
N LYS A 26 32.65 27.07 24.08
CA LYS A 26 32.75 28.53 24.25
C LYS A 26 32.64 28.96 25.70
N ILE A 27 31.79 28.31 26.49
CA ILE A 27 31.67 28.55 27.94
C ILE A 27 33.00 28.19 28.63
N ASP A 28 33.57 27.02 28.33
CA ASP A 28 34.83 26.58 28.91
C ASP A 28 35.98 27.53 28.56
N PHE A 29 36.06 27.97 27.30
CA PHE A 29 37.05 28.96 26.86
C PHE A 29 36.91 30.30 27.60
N LEU A 30 35.69 30.78 27.78
CA LEU A 30 35.42 32.04 28.50
C LEU A 30 35.77 31.91 29.98
N GLN A 31 35.39 30.81 30.64
CA GLN A 31 35.74 30.55 32.03
C GLN A 31 37.25 30.48 32.23
N GLU A 32 37.97 29.75 31.36
CA GLU A 32 39.42 29.66 31.43
C GLU A 32 40.10 31.02 31.22
N LYS A 33 39.58 31.82 30.29
CA LYS A 33 40.07 33.19 30.05
C LYS A 33 39.86 34.08 31.28
N VAL A 34 38.67 34.07 31.87
CA VAL A 34 38.34 34.87 33.07
C VAL A 34 39.22 34.44 34.25
N ILE A 35 39.43 33.14 34.47
CA ILE A 35 40.32 32.63 35.52
C ILE A 35 41.76 33.09 35.26
N LYS A 36 42.25 32.99 34.01
CA LYS A 36 43.61 33.45 33.65
C LYS A 36 43.79 34.95 33.85
N ASP A 37 42.80 35.75 33.50
CA ASP A 37 42.85 37.20 33.69
C ASP A 37 42.78 37.58 35.19
N LEU A 38 41.95 36.90 35.99
CA LEU A 38 41.92 37.05 37.46
C LEU A 38 43.27 36.68 38.10
N ILE A 39 43.89 35.59 37.67
CA ILE A 39 45.23 35.20 38.13
C ILE A 39 46.25 36.26 37.72
N ARG A 40 46.19 36.80 36.50
CA ARG A 40 47.10 37.87 36.03
C ARG A 40 46.95 39.12 36.88
N VAL A 41 45.72 39.57 37.15
CA VAL A 41 45.45 40.72 38.03
C VAL A 41 45.98 40.46 39.42
N ARG A 42 45.75 39.27 39.99
CA ARG A 42 46.24 38.93 41.34
C ARG A 42 47.78 38.86 41.40
N LEU A 43 48.43 38.31 40.37
CA LEU A 43 49.89 38.31 40.25
C LEU A 43 50.44 39.73 40.11
N PHE A 44 49.76 40.60 39.35
CA PHE A 44 50.14 42.00 39.22
C PHE A 44 50.00 42.75 40.54
N GLN A 45 48.89 42.56 41.27
CA GLN A 45 48.69 43.10 42.62
C GLN A 45 49.74 42.59 43.60
N ASN A 46 50.04 41.29 43.59
CA ASN A 46 51.08 40.72 44.44
C ASN A 46 52.45 41.29 44.09
N LYS A 47 52.76 41.49 42.80
CA LYS A 47 54.01 42.11 42.35
C LYS A 47 54.08 43.58 42.76
N LYS A 48 52.98 44.33 42.67
CA LYS A 48 52.87 45.72 43.14
C LYS A 48 53.11 45.80 44.65
N ALA A 49 52.42 44.98 45.44
CA ALA A 49 52.64 44.89 46.88
C ALA A 49 54.08 44.49 47.26
N LEU A 50 54.71 43.61 46.48
CA LEU A 50 56.11 43.25 46.66
C LEU A 50 57.03 44.44 46.37
N ILE A 51 56.80 45.17 45.29
CA ILE A 51 57.53 46.40 44.95
C ILE A 51 57.34 47.45 46.03
N ASP A 52 56.13 47.63 46.57
CA ASP A 52 55.85 48.56 47.66
C ASP A 52 56.60 48.17 48.95
N GLN A 53 56.65 46.87 49.28
CA GLN A 53 57.44 46.35 50.40
C GLN A 53 58.95 46.57 50.21
N TYR A 54 59.47 46.39 49.00
CA TYR A 54 60.88 46.66 48.69
C TYR A 54 61.19 48.16 48.60
N SER A 55 60.22 49.00 48.21
CA SER A 55 60.36 50.47 48.15
C SER A 55 60.35 51.11 49.53
N ILE A 56 59.70 50.48 50.52
CA ILE A 56 59.75 50.90 51.93
C ILE A 56 61.11 50.61 52.59
N ASN A 57 61.89 49.65 52.06
CA ASN A 57 63.23 49.36 52.57
C ASN A 57 64.32 50.34 52.06
N ASP A 58 64.04 51.16 51.04
CA ASP A 58 65.05 52.02 50.40
C ASP A 58 64.84 53.55 50.58
N GLN A 59 63.86 54.00 51.38
CA GLN A 59 63.72 55.43 51.69
C GLN A 59 63.56 55.74 53.18
N ASN A 60 64.67 55.61 53.88
CA ASN A 60 65.12 56.63 54.81
C ASN A 60 65.47 57.91 54.01
N ASN A 61 64.49 58.77 53.71
CA ASN A 61 64.62 60.24 53.63
C ASN A 61 63.38 60.90 52.99
N SER A 62 62.67 61.64 53.84
CA SER A 62 62.21 63.03 53.66
C SER A 62 61.40 63.48 52.43
N ASN A 63 60.15 63.89 52.74
CA ASN A 63 59.29 64.92 52.12
C ASN A 63 58.88 64.76 50.64
N SER A 64 57.70 65.16 50.19
CA SER A 64 56.38 65.45 50.75
C SER A 64 55.54 65.85 49.51
N ASN A 65 54.31 65.35 49.45
CA ASN A 65 53.19 65.78 48.61
C ASN A 65 53.05 65.30 47.15
N GLN A 66 51.85 64.73 46.98
CA GLN A 66 51.00 64.61 45.80
C GLN A 66 51.33 63.51 44.80
N VAL A 67 51.03 62.28 45.24
CA VAL A 67 50.53 61.23 44.34
C VAL A 67 49.08 61.59 44.00
N ASP A 68 48.91 62.43 42.99
CA ASP A 68 47.60 62.63 42.36
C ASP A 68 47.31 61.49 41.38
N SER A 69 46.14 60.88 41.55
CA SER A 69 45.33 60.19 40.55
C SER A 69 45.83 58.85 39.98
N ASN A 70 45.70 57.77 40.76
CA ASN A 70 45.49 56.42 40.19
C ASN A 70 44.54 55.53 41.03
N GLU A 71 44.20 55.89 42.27
CA GLU A 71 43.22 55.15 43.08
C GLU A 71 41.80 55.20 42.48
N ASP A 72 41.42 56.30 41.83
CA ASP A 72 40.13 56.38 41.12
C ASP A 72 40.06 55.42 39.90
N ASN A 73 41.19 55.07 39.29
CA ASN A 73 41.22 54.28 38.05
C ASN A 73 41.03 52.77 38.32
N ASP A 74 41.62 52.27 39.41
CA ASP A 74 41.45 50.87 39.85
C ASP A 74 40.01 50.61 40.33
N ASP A 75 39.37 51.59 41.02
CA ASP A 75 37.97 51.51 41.44
C ASP A 75 36.99 51.60 40.26
N ILE A 76 37.32 52.38 39.22
CA ILE A 76 36.57 52.42 37.95
C ILE A 76 36.68 51.08 37.21
N GLU A 77 37.86 50.46 37.15
CA GLU A 77 38.07 49.15 36.50
C GLU A 77 37.33 48.01 37.22
N ILE A 78 37.40 47.98 38.56
CA ILE A 78 36.66 46.99 39.37
C ILE A 78 35.15 47.14 39.18
N LYS A 79 34.65 48.38 39.11
CA LYS A 79 33.23 48.65 38.84
C LYS A 79 32.82 48.19 37.45
N LEU A 80 33.62 48.49 36.41
CA LEU A 80 33.39 48.02 35.05
C LEU A 80 33.34 46.49 34.94
N LEU A 81 34.23 45.79 35.65
CA LEU A 81 34.25 44.32 35.67
C LEU A 81 33.04 43.74 36.42
N LYS A 82 32.61 44.35 37.53
CA LYS A 82 31.38 43.95 38.24
C LYS A 82 30.15 44.16 37.38
N ASP A 83 30.04 45.30 36.70
CA ASP A 83 28.92 45.59 35.80
C ASP A 83 28.90 44.59 34.63
N LYS A 84 30.07 44.25 34.07
CA LYS A 84 30.22 43.20 33.04
C LYS A 84 29.79 41.83 33.55
N ASN A 85 30.14 41.49 34.79
CA ASN A 85 29.78 40.19 35.38
C ASN A 85 28.27 40.10 35.62
N ASN A 86 27.63 41.17 36.10
CA ASN A 86 26.18 41.24 36.22
C ASN A 86 25.48 41.13 34.85
N GLU A 87 26.04 41.76 33.81
CA GLU A 87 25.55 41.64 32.42
C GLU A 87 25.64 40.19 31.92
N LEU A 88 26.75 39.51 32.21
CA LEU A 88 26.94 38.10 31.87
C LEU A 88 26.00 37.17 32.64
N GLU A 89 25.78 37.40 33.93
CA GLU A 89 24.82 36.63 34.74
C GLU A 89 23.40 36.78 34.20
N ASN A 90 22.98 38.01 33.84
CA ASN A 90 21.69 38.26 33.22
C ASN A 90 21.57 37.59 31.84
N LEU A 91 22.65 37.56 31.05
CA LEU A 91 22.66 36.88 29.76
C LEU A 91 22.57 35.35 29.93
N ILE A 92 23.26 34.77 30.90
CA ILE A 92 23.18 33.34 31.23
C ILE A 92 21.75 32.98 31.63
N GLU A 93 21.13 33.78 32.51
CA GLU A 93 19.76 33.55 32.95
C GLU A 93 18.76 33.68 31.79
N SER A 94 18.93 34.67 30.92
CA SER A 94 18.11 34.81 29.71
C SER A 94 18.24 33.58 28.79
N LYS A 95 19.45 33.03 28.62
CA LYS A 95 19.68 31.86 27.77
C LYS A 95 19.15 30.58 28.37
N LYS A 96 19.20 30.42 29.70
CA LYS A 96 18.53 29.29 30.39
C LYS A 96 17.03 29.32 30.17
N ASN A 97 16.41 30.49 30.33
CA ASN A 97 14.97 30.65 30.09
C ASN A 97 14.57 30.36 28.64
N GLU A 98 15.41 30.73 27.66
CA GLU A 98 15.19 30.41 26.24
C GLU A 98 15.27 28.89 26.00
N ILE A 99 16.25 28.20 26.59
CA ILE A 99 16.38 26.73 26.49
C ILE A 99 15.18 26.03 27.12
N ASP A 100 14.72 26.47 28.29
CA ASP A 100 13.56 25.87 28.94
C ASP A 100 12.26 26.07 28.15
N GLN A 101 12.11 27.20 27.46
CA GLN A 101 11.00 27.41 26.52
C GLN A 101 11.09 26.47 25.33
N LEU A 102 12.26 26.35 24.71
CA LEU A 102 12.48 25.44 23.58
C LEU A 102 12.17 23.98 23.96
N ARG A 103 12.57 23.54 25.15
CA ARG A 103 12.26 22.20 25.66
C ARG A 103 10.76 21.97 25.80
N LYS A 104 10.03 22.92 26.40
CA LYS A 104 8.56 22.83 26.53
C LYS A 104 7.88 22.80 25.16
N THR A 105 8.35 23.59 24.20
CA THR A 105 7.83 23.57 22.83
C THR A 105 8.09 22.23 22.17
N GLN A 106 9.29 21.65 22.32
CA GLN A 106 9.64 20.34 21.78
C GLN A 106 8.77 19.22 22.36
N GLU A 107 8.59 19.18 23.68
CA GLU A 107 7.72 18.20 24.36
C GLU A 107 6.26 18.29 23.88
N SER A 108 5.75 19.51 23.65
CA SER A 108 4.42 19.73 23.09
C SER A 108 4.30 19.18 21.67
N ILE A 109 5.28 19.48 20.81
CA ILE A 109 5.30 19.00 19.42
C ILE A 109 5.38 17.48 19.38
N GLU A 110 6.24 16.86 20.20
CA GLU A 110 6.37 15.40 20.29
C GLU A 110 5.05 14.75 20.70
N THR A 111 4.35 15.34 21.67
CA THR A 111 3.04 14.87 22.11
C THR A 111 2.00 14.95 20.99
N ASP A 112 1.94 16.08 20.27
CA ASP A 112 1.00 16.27 19.16
C ASP A 112 1.27 15.32 17.99
N LEU A 113 2.55 15.09 17.68
CA LEU A 113 2.96 14.12 16.67
C LEU A 113 2.57 12.70 17.09
N GLN A 114 2.81 12.33 18.35
CA GLN A 114 2.47 11.00 18.84
C GLN A 114 0.95 10.76 18.82
N ASN A 115 0.14 11.75 19.18
CA ASN A 115 -1.32 11.68 19.07
C ASN A 115 -1.76 11.52 17.61
N THR A 116 -1.20 12.32 16.70
CA THR A 116 -1.49 12.22 15.26
C THR A 116 -1.12 10.84 14.70
N ILE A 117 0.03 10.29 15.09
CA ILE A 117 0.46 8.94 14.69
C ILE A 117 -0.53 7.88 15.18
N ASN A 118 -1.01 7.99 16.43
CA ASN A 118 -1.97 7.06 16.99
C ASN A 118 -3.33 7.13 16.27
N ASP A 119 -3.82 8.33 15.99
CA ASP A 119 -5.07 8.53 15.24
C ASP A 119 -4.97 7.96 13.81
N LEU A 120 -3.84 8.16 13.15
CA LEU A 120 -3.59 7.60 11.82
C LEU A 120 -3.52 6.06 11.85
N LYS A 121 -2.89 5.46 12.87
CA LYS A 121 -2.88 4.00 13.04
C LYS A 121 -4.28 3.45 13.23
N LEU A 122 -5.09 4.07 14.09
CA LEU A 122 -6.47 3.66 14.32
C LEU A 122 -7.30 3.74 13.03
N ASN A 123 -7.15 4.82 12.26
CA ASN A 123 -7.84 4.98 10.98
C ASN A 123 -7.41 3.90 9.97
N CYS A 124 -6.12 3.58 9.89
CA CYS A 124 -5.61 2.49 9.03
C CYS A 124 -6.24 1.13 9.38
N GLU A 125 -6.36 0.81 10.67
CA GLU A 125 -7.01 -0.43 11.12
C GLU A 125 -8.49 -0.48 10.73
N GLN A 126 -9.23 0.62 10.91
CA GLN A 126 -10.63 0.72 10.51
C GLN A 126 -10.81 0.57 8.99
N TYR A 127 -9.94 1.18 8.19
CA TYR A 127 -9.99 1.02 6.73
C TYR A 127 -9.66 -0.41 6.29
N ASN A 128 -8.71 -1.07 6.94
CA ASN A 128 -8.39 -2.48 6.66
C ASN A 128 -9.60 -3.39 6.95
N GLU A 129 -10.29 -3.19 8.08
CA GLU A 129 -11.50 -3.93 8.42
C GLU A 129 -12.62 -3.67 7.40
N TYR A 130 -12.83 -2.40 7.02
CA TYR A 130 -13.80 -2.03 6.00
C TYR A 130 -13.52 -2.70 4.65
N ILE A 131 -12.26 -2.74 4.20
CA ILE A 131 -11.85 -3.38 2.96
C ILE A 131 -12.13 -4.88 2.98
N GLU A 132 -11.78 -5.58 4.07
CA GLU A 132 -12.05 -7.02 4.19
C GLU A 132 -13.56 -7.32 4.24
N ASN A 133 -14.35 -6.49 4.94
CA ASN A 133 -15.81 -6.62 4.95
C ASN A 133 -16.41 -6.43 3.54
N LEU A 134 -15.94 -5.44 2.79
CA LEU A 134 -16.40 -5.18 1.43
C LEU A 134 -16.06 -6.34 0.49
N LYS A 135 -14.83 -6.87 0.58
CA LYS A 135 -14.37 -8.04 -0.17
C LYS A 135 -15.22 -9.28 0.12
N ASN A 136 -15.50 -9.56 1.39
CA ASN A 136 -16.35 -10.70 1.78
C ASN A 136 -17.78 -10.56 1.27
N SER A 137 -18.35 -9.35 1.34
CA SER A 137 -19.69 -9.05 0.80
C SER A 137 -19.76 -9.28 -0.71
N VAL A 138 -18.77 -8.78 -1.47
CA VAL A 138 -18.70 -8.97 -2.93
C VAL A 138 -18.57 -10.45 -3.29
N LEU A 139 -17.71 -11.21 -2.59
CA LEU A 139 -17.54 -12.65 -2.80
C LEU A 139 -18.82 -13.43 -2.54
N ALA A 140 -19.54 -13.11 -1.45
CA ALA A 140 -20.82 -13.73 -1.12
C ALA A 140 -21.87 -13.46 -2.22
N ASN A 141 -22.00 -12.20 -2.66
CA ASN A 141 -22.93 -11.81 -3.71
C ASN A 141 -22.64 -12.54 -5.02
N LYS A 142 -21.38 -12.58 -5.46
CA LYS A 142 -20.99 -13.29 -6.68
C LYS A 142 -21.21 -14.79 -6.61
N THR A 143 -21.00 -15.39 -5.44
CA THR A 143 -21.27 -16.81 -5.22
C THR A 143 -22.76 -17.12 -5.32
N ASN A 144 -23.61 -16.28 -4.75
CA ASN A 144 -25.07 -16.43 -4.81
C ASN A 144 -25.60 -16.25 -6.23
N GLU A 145 -25.13 -15.21 -6.95
CA GLU A 145 -25.46 -14.96 -8.36
C GLU A 145 -25.09 -16.17 -9.24
N LYS A 146 -23.89 -16.73 -9.05
CA LYS A 146 -23.46 -17.94 -9.76
C LYS A 146 -24.37 -19.15 -9.48
N LYS A 147 -24.72 -19.38 -8.21
CA LYS A 147 -25.62 -20.48 -7.82
C LYS A 147 -27.01 -20.33 -8.47
N GLN A 148 -27.53 -19.10 -8.50
CA GLN A 148 -28.81 -18.81 -9.14
C GLN A 148 -28.77 -19.12 -10.63
N LEU A 149 -27.75 -18.62 -11.35
CA LEU A 149 -27.58 -18.91 -12.79
C LEU A 149 -27.45 -20.41 -13.08
N MET A 150 -26.73 -21.17 -12.23
CA MET A 150 -26.63 -22.62 -12.38
C MET A 150 -27.98 -23.33 -12.22
N ASN A 151 -28.80 -22.87 -11.26
CA ASN A 151 -30.14 -23.42 -11.06
C ASN A 151 -31.08 -23.07 -12.22
N ASP A 152 -31.04 -21.84 -12.71
CA ASP A 152 -31.84 -21.39 -13.84
C ASP A 152 -31.49 -22.18 -15.11
N HIS A 153 -30.19 -22.34 -15.38
CA HIS A 153 -29.73 -23.15 -16.52
C HIS A 153 -30.13 -24.63 -16.38
N LYS A 154 -30.11 -25.18 -15.16
CA LYS A 154 -30.57 -26.55 -14.91
C LYS A 154 -32.07 -26.68 -15.20
N ALA A 155 -32.89 -25.76 -14.69
CA ALA A 155 -34.33 -25.76 -14.92
C ALA A 155 -34.70 -25.58 -16.41
N GLU A 156 -33.96 -24.73 -17.13
CA GLU A 156 -34.13 -24.56 -18.58
C GLU A 156 -33.80 -25.85 -19.33
N ASN A 157 -32.67 -26.50 -19.03
CA ASN A 157 -32.31 -27.79 -19.61
C ASN A 157 -33.34 -28.88 -19.32
N GLU A 158 -33.83 -28.98 -18.08
CA GLU A 158 -34.88 -29.93 -17.69
C GLU A 158 -36.17 -29.66 -18.47
N THR A 159 -36.53 -28.39 -18.66
CA THR A 159 -37.70 -27.99 -19.45
C THR A 159 -37.55 -28.35 -20.92
N ILE A 160 -36.39 -28.09 -21.52
CA ILE A 160 -36.08 -28.45 -22.91
C ILE A 160 -36.15 -29.97 -23.09
N ASN A 161 -35.53 -30.72 -22.18
CA ASN A 161 -35.56 -32.19 -22.21
C ASN A 161 -36.99 -32.72 -22.08
N SER A 162 -37.79 -32.19 -21.15
CA SER A 162 -39.20 -32.57 -20.98
C SER A 162 -40.02 -32.29 -22.24
N LYS A 163 -39.85 -31.12 -22.87
CA LYS A 163 -40.52 -30.78 -24.14
C LYS A 163 -40.09 -31.70 -25.27
N ASN A 164 -38.79 -31.99 -25.39
CA ASN A 164 -38.26 -32.91 -26.41
C ASN A 164 -38.80 -34.33 -26.22
N GLU A 165 -38.90 -34.82 -24.98
CA GLU A 165 -39.52 -36.10 -24.68
C GLU A 165 -41.00 -36.13 -25.06
N LEU A 166 -41.76 -35.07 -24.74
CA LEU A 166 -43.17 -34.97 -25.09
C LEU A 166 -43.37 -34.98 -26.61
N ILE A 167 -42.61 -34.17 -27.35
CA ILE A 167 -42.63 -34.14 -28.82
C ILE A 167 -42.27 -35.52 -29.38
N SER A 168 -41.25 -36.18 -28.82
CA SER A 168 -40.83 -37.50 -29.24
C SER A 168 -41.93 -38.54 -29.05
N LYS A 169 -42.66 -38.47 -27.92
CA LYS A 169 -43.82 -39.34 -27.62
C LYS A 169 -44.98 -39.08 -28.58
N ILE A 170 -45.34 -37.82 -28.83
CA ILE A 170 -46.46 -37.44 -29.71
C ILE A 170 -46.17 -37.83 -31.16
N LEU A 171 -45.01 -37.43 -31.69
CA LEU A 171 -44.65 -37.71 -33.08
C LEU A 171 -44.25 -39.17 -33.31
N GLN A 172 -43.91 -39.88 -32.23
CA GLN A 172 -43.23 -41.17 -32.26
C GLN A 172 -41.96 -41.08 -33.11
N LEU A 173 -41.20 -39.99 -32.94
CA LEU A 173 -39.98 -39.67 -33.66
C LEU A 173 -38.93 -39.20 -32.66
N LYS A 174 -37.79 -39.88 -32.60
CA LYS A 174 -36.61 -39.46 -31.84
C LYS A 174 -35.51 -39.12 -32.82
N ILE A 175 -34.85 -37.97 -32.64
CA ILE A 175 -33.72 -37.55 -33.46
C ILE A 175 -32.50 -37.43 -32.55
N GLU A 176 -31.44 -38.14 -32.89
CA GLU A 176 -30.18 -38.12 -32.13
C GLU A 176 -29.04 -37.72 -33.06
N ILE A 177 -28.21 -36.78 -32.63
CA ILE A 177 -26.99 -36.40 -33.34
C ILE A 177 -25.81 -36.97 -32.57
N ILE A 178 -25.13 -37.94 -33.18
CA ILE A 178 -24.01 -38.67 -32.58
C ILE A 178 -22.79 -38.43 -33.46
N ARG A 179 -21.87 -37.56 -32.99
CA ARG A 179 -20.67 -37.15 -33.75
C ARG A 179 -21.04 -36.56 -35.12
N ASN A 180 -20.73 -37.27 -36.20
CA ASN A 180 -21.00 -36.87 -37.59
C ASN A 180 -22.23 -37.57 -38.19
N SER A 181 -23.05 -38.22 -37.35
CA SER A 181 -24.23 -38.96 -37.77
C SER A 181 -25.50 -38.37 -37.16
N ILE A 182 -26.59 -38.39 -37.94
CA ILE A 182 -27.94 -38.02 -37.52
C ILE A 182 -28.81 -39.27 -37.64
N VAL A 183 -29.36 -39.72 -36.51
CA VAL A 183 -30.23 -40.90 -36.43
C VAL A 183 -31.66 -40.43 -36.26
N PHE A 184 -32.53 -40.80 -37.20
CA PHE A 184 -33.98 -40.59 -37.09
C PHE A 184 -34.63 -41.92 -36.75
N GLN A 185 -35.22 -42.02 -35.56
CA GLN A 185 -35.88 -43.22 -35.08
C GLN A 185 -37.40 -43.02 -35.01
N PHE A 186 -38.13 -43.84 -35.75
CA PHE A 186 -39.59 -43.80 -35.86
C PHE A 186 -40.22 -44.96 -35.08
N LYS A 187 -41.23 -44.66 -34.26
CA LYS A 187 -41.99 -45.62 -33.42
C LYS A 187 -41.11 -46.52 -32.54
N ASN A 188 -39.88 -46.10 -32.22
CA ASN A 188 -38.83 -46.89 -31.57
C ASN A 188 -38.49 -48.22 -32.28
N LYS A 189 -38.91 -48.40 -33.53
CA LYS A 189 -38.77 -49.66 -34.28
C LYS A 189 -37.97 -49.50 -35.57
N TYR A 190 -38.19 -48.39 -36.26
CA TYR A 190 -37.60 -48.12 -37.56
C TYR A 190 -36.61 -46.99 -37.45
N SER A 191 -35.56 -46.98 -38.25
CA SER A 191 -34.59 -45.91 -38.23
C SER A 191 -33.92 -45.69 -39.57
N VAL A 192 -33.49 -44.46 -39.80
CA VAL A 192 -32.53 -44.11 -40.84
C VAL A 192 -31.38 -43.35 -40.19
N THR A 193 -30.16 -43.69 -40.58
CA THR A 193 -28.95 -42.98 -40.14
C THR A 193 -28.35 -42.27 -41.33
N LEU A 194 -28.12 -40.97 -41.18
CA LEU A 194 -27.37 -40.14 -42.12
C LEU A 194 -25.98 -39.88 -41.56
N THR A 195 -24.93 -40.00 -42.36
CA THR A 195 -23.56 -39.64 -42.00
C THR A 195 -22.98 -38.77 -43.09
N LYS A 196 -22.18 -37.77 -42.73
CA LYS A 196 -21.46 -36.96 -43.70
C LYS A 196 -20.33 -37.75 -44.35
N ASP A 197 -20.28 -37.75 -45.68
CA ASP A 197 -19.16 -38.28 -46.43
C ASP A 197 -17.96 -37.31 -46.49
N THR A 198 -16.91 -37.70 -47.20
CA THR A 198 -15.69 -36.88 -47.41
C THR A 198 -15.97 -35.55 -48.12
N ASN A 199 -17.08 -35.45 -48.85
CA ASN A 199 -17.50 -34.22 -49.52
C ASN A 199 -18.47 -33.39 -48.66
N ASN A 200 -18.61 -33.73 -47.37
CA ASN A 200 -19.52 -33.08 -46.42
C ASN A 200 -21.01 -33.20 -46.83
N THR A 201 -21.36 -34.22 -47.65
CA THR A 201 -22.73 -34.51 -48.05
C THR A 201 -23.34 -35.60 -47.18
N ASN A 202 -24.61 -35.44 -46.80
CA ASN A 202 -25.30 -36.43 -45.97
C ASN A 202 -25.65 -37.68 -46.80
N LYS A 203 -25.13 -38.82 -46.36
CA LYS A 203 -25.36 -40.14 -46.96
C LYS A 203 -26.13 -41.02 -45.99
N ILE A 204 -27.12 -41.74 -46.50
CA ILE A 204 -27.78 -42.78 -45.70
C ILE A 204 -26.72 -43.84 -45.48
N THR A 205 -26.45 -44.24 -44.24
CA THR A 205 -25.49 -45.29 -43.90
C THR A 205 -26.15 -46.52 -43.31
N ASP A 206 -27.29 -46.33 -42.66
CA ASP A 206 -28.10 -47.41 -42.09
C ASP A 206 -29.59 -47.18 -42.37
N TRP A 207 -30.32 -48.28 -42.60
CA TRP A 207 -31.75 -48.29 -42.90
C TRP A 207 -32.40 -49.51 -42.26
N LYS A 208 -33.24 -49.25 -41.25
CA LYS A 208 -33.95 -50.28 -40.50
C LYS A 208 -35.45 -50.10 -40.70
N SER A 209 -36.04 -50.93 -41.57
CA SER A 209 -37.48 -50.96 -41.88
C SER A 209 -38.13 -52.27 -41.43
N LYS A 210 -39.46 -52.30 -41.37
CA LYS A 210 -40.26 -53.52 -41.14
C LYS A 210 -40.16 -54.51 -42.31
N SER A 211 -40.27 -54.00 -43.53
CA SER A 211 -40.58 -54.80 -44.72
C SER A 211 -39.93 -54.24 -45.98
N TYR A 212 -39.46 -52.99 -45.96
CA TYR A 212 -38.93 -52.31 -47.12
C TYR A 212 -37.40 -52.32 -47.16
N ASN A 213 -36.84 -53.05 -48.12
CA ASN A 213 -35.43 -52.94 -48.47
C ASN A 213 -35.22 -51.74 -49.41
N LEU A 214 -34.46 -50.75 -48.94
CA LEU A 214 -34.22 -49.52 -49.67
C LEU A 214 -33.44 -49.77 -50.97
N SER A 215 -34.04 -49.49 -52.12
CA SER A 215 -33.36 -49.58 -53.41
C SER A 215 -32.27 -48.51 -53.54
N ILE A 216 -31.27 -48.75 -54.40
CA ILE A 216 -30.21 -47.76 -54.68
C ILE A 216 -30.80 -46.46 -55.25
N SER A 217 -31.83 -46.57 -56.09
CA SER A 217 -32.53 -45.42 -56.67
C SER A 217 -33.20 -44.57 -55.60
N ASP A 218 -33.93 -45.18 -54.67
CA ASP A 218 -34.62 -44.47 -53.59
C ASP A 218 -33.64 -43.87 -52.59
N ARG A 219 -32.54 -44.58 -52.28
CA ARG A 219 -31.47 -44.05 -51.43
C ARG A 219 -30.90 -42.77 -52.00
N ASN A 220 -30.50 -42.79 -53.27
CA ASN A 220 -29.94 -41.62 -53.95
C ASN A 220 -30.94 -40.46 -54.03
N LYS A 221 -32.23 -40.77 -54.20
CA LYS A 221 -33.31 -39.77 -54.17
C LYS A 221 -33.44 -39.14 -52.80
N LEU A 222 -33.56 -39.93 -51.73
CA LEU A 222 -33.68 -39.44 -50.35
C LEU A 222 -32.46 -38.63 -49.90
N GLU A 223 -31.25 -39.03 -50.28
CA GLU A 223 -30.02 -38.29 -49.98
C GLU A 223 -29.98 -36.92 -50.67
N LYS A 224 -30.43 -36.84 -51.93
CA LYS A 224 -30.56 -35.56 -52.64
C LYS A 224 -31.63 -34.69 -51.98
N GLU A 225 -32.80 -35.26 -51.73
CA GLU A 225 -33.92 -34.57 -51.09
C GLU A 225 -33.56 -34.04 -49.71
N PHE A 226 -32.74 -34.73 -48.92
CA PHE A 226 -32.31 -34.24 -47.61
C PHE A 226 -31.62 -32.87 -47.68
N ASN A 227 -30.93 -32.58 -48.79
CA ASN A 227 -30.21 -31.31 -48.98
C ASN A 227 -31.03 -30.27 -49.75
N SER A 228 -32.03 -30.68 -50.53
CA SER A 228 -32.81 -29.79 -51.42
C SER A 228 -34.26 -29.56 -51.01
N MET A 229 -34.82 -30.37 -50.10
CA MET A 229 -36.20 -30.33 -49.63
C MET A 229 -36.27 -29.83 -48.19
N ASP A 230 -37.43 -29.33 -47.77
CA ASP A 230 -37.67 -29.02 -46.36
C ASP A 230 -37.64 -30.30 -45.50
N LEU A 231 -37.05 -30.20 -44.30
CA LEU A 231 -36.83 -31.35 -43.42
C LEU A 231 -38.14 -32.04 -43.02
N LYS A 232 -39.24 -31.29 -42.89
CA LYS A 232 -40.53 -31.86 -42.44
C LYS A 232 -41.07 -32.82 -43.51
N SER A 233 -41.10 -32.38 -44.76
CA SER A 233 -41.53 -33.21 -45.88
C SER A 233 -40.61 -34.41 -46.09
N TRP A 234 -39.28 -34.21 -45.94
CA TRP A 234 -38.33 -35.32 -45.99
C TRP A 234 -38.61 -36.39 -44.92
N ILE A 235 -38.84 -35.97 -43.67
CA ILE A 235 -39.19 -36.86 -42.55
C ILE A 235 -40.48 -37.65 -42.86
N VAL A 236 -41.49 -37.00 -43.45
CA VAL A 236 -42.75 -37.66 -43.85
C VAL A 236 -42.49 -38.72 -44.92
N ASN A 237 -41.76 -38.39 -45.99
CA ASN A 237 -41.43 -39.33 -47.07
C ASN A 237 -40.66 -40.55 -46.56
N VAL A 238 -39.66 -40.32 -45.70
CA VAL A 238 -38.89 -41.40 -45.07
C VAL A 238 -39.78 -42.26 -44.19
N ARG A 239 -40.65 -41.65 -43.38
CA ARG A 239 -41.57 -42.37 -42.50
C ARG A 239 -42.52 -43.27 -43.30
N GLU A 240 -43.05 -42.79 -44.41
CA GLU A 240 -43.90 -43.58 -45.30
C GLU A 240 -43.16 -44.79 -45.87
N LEU A 241 -41.93 -44.61 -46.34
CA LEU A 241 -41.11 -45.70 -46.88
C LEU A 241 -40.70 -46.72 -45.80
N LEU A 242 -40.41 -46.28 -44.58
CA LEU A 242 -40.01 -47.16 -43.48
C LEU A 242 -41.16 -48.03 -42.96
N ILE A 243 -42.40 -47.53 -43.01
CA ILE A 243 -43.59 -48.17 -42.41
C ILE A 243 -44.37 -49.04 -43.42
N LYS A 244 -44.19 -48.83 -44.73
CA LYS A 244 -44.75 -49.69 -45.79
C LYS A 244 -44.36 -51.17 -45.60
#